data_AF-A0A1Y2I834-F1
#
_entry.id   AF-A0A1Y2I834-F1
#
_cell.length_a   1.000
_cell.length_b   1.000
_cell.length_c   1.000
_cell.angle_alpha   90.00
_cell.angle_beta   90.00
_cell.angle_gamma   90.00
#
_symmetry.space_group_name_H-M   'P 1'
#
loop_
_entity.id
_entity.type
_entity.pdbx_description
1 polymer ?
#
loop_
_entity_poly.entity_id
_entity_poly.type
_entity_poly.pdbx_seq_one_letter_code
_entity_poly.pdbx_strand_id
1 'polypeptide(L)'
;MVVAGKEVPSRHPDCQLILSKSAAMCKHILNAQVAIRSPCCKQWFDCAECHAETQDHPLKKTIEMHFLCKKCKKAFRKDMSNYEESDEYCPHCDNHYVIEAKTPQAVLGVEGDDPRINARMLKDERVKMDPSRSLFAVDTTDRLG
;
A
#
# COMPACT_ATOMS: atom_id res chain seq x y z
N MET A 1 -4.24 -39.92 -12.93
CA MET A 1 -5.16 -39.17 -13.80
C MET A 1 -4.80 -37.69 -13.66
N VAL A 2 -3.97 -37.19 -14.56
CA VAL A 2 -3.54 -35.77 -14.59
C VAL A 2 -4.62 -35.03 -15.36
N VAL A 3 -5.45 -34.23 -14.67
CA VAL A 3 -6.45 -33.42 -15.36
C VAL A 3 -5.71 -32.23 -15.96
N ALA A 4 -5.42 -32.36 -17.25
CA ALA A 4 -4.93 -31.28 -18.10
C ALA A 4 -5.95 -30.14 -18.10
N GLY A 5 -5.66 -29.10 -17.32
CA GLY A 5 -6.40 -27.84 -17.35
C GLY A 5 -6.20 -27.20 -18.72
N LYS A 6 -7.23 -27.29 -19.57
CA LYS A 6 -7.28 -26.67 -20.90
C LYS A 6 -6.92 -25.19 -20.79
N GLU A 7 -5.80 -24.81 -21.40
CA GLU A 7 -5.47 -23.41 -21.68
C GLU A 7 -6.57 -22.83 -22.56
N VAL A 8 -7.38 -21.92 -22.00
CA VAL A 8 -8.34 -21.14 -22.78
C VAL A 8 -7.62 -19.86 -23.22
N PRO A 9 -7.29 -19.69 -24.52
CA PRO A 9 -6.68 -18.47 -25.00
C PRO A 9 -7.75 -17.38 -25.09
N SER A 10 -8.06 -16.71 -23.97
CA SER A 10 -8.96 -15.56 -23.97
C SER A 10 -8.23 -14.33 -24.51
N ARG A 11 -8.06 -14.25 -25.84
CA ARG A 11 -7.81 -12.99 -26.53
C ARG A 11 -9.11 -12.16 -26.53
N HIS A 12 -9.50 -11.65 -25.36
CA HIS A 12 -10.51 -10.61 -25.29
C HIS A 12 -9.83 -9.26 -25.60
N PRO A 13 -10.35 -8.46 -26.54
CA PRO A 13 -9.76 -7.17 -26.93
C PRO A 13 -9.74 -6.12 -25.80
N ASP A 14 -10.37 -6.40 -24.66
CA ASP A 14 -10.46 -5.50 -23.51
C ASP A 14 -9.19 -5.45 -22.65
N CYS A 15 -8.20 -6.34 -22.90
CA CYS A 15 -6.98 -6.38 -22.10
C CYS A 15 -6.06 -5.16 -22.32
N GLN A 16 -6.17 -4.49 -23.47
CA GLN A 16 -5.36 -3.30 -23.80
C GLN A 16 -5.89 -1.99 -23.18
N LEU A 17 -7.20 -1.89 -22.93
CA LEU A 17 -7.81 -0.65 -22.41
C LEU A 17 -7.69 -0.51 -20.89
N ILE A 18 -7.41 -1.60 -20.17
CA ILE A 18 -7.18 -1.57 -18.71
C ILE A 18 -5.82 -0.91 -18.40
N LEU A 19 -4.88 -0.95 -19.35
CA LEU A 19 -3.49 -0.56 -19.10
C LEU A 19 -3.22 0.95 -19.11
N SER A 20 -4.09 1.76 -19.73
CA SER A 20 -3.83 3.19 -19.97
C SER A 20 -4.40 4.12 -18.89
N LYS A 21 -5.21 3.61 -17.94
CA LYS A 21 -5.79 4.39 -16.83
C LYS A 21 -5.39 3.93 -15.42
N SER A 22 -4.55 2.92 -15.27
CA SER A 22 -4.12 2.36 -13.96
C SER A 22 -2.77 2.89 -13.46
N ALA A 23 -2.39 4.13 -13.79
CA ALA A 23 -1.08 4.69 -13.44
C ALA A 23 -0.94 5.17 -11.98
N ALA A 24 -1.89 4.89 -11.09
CA ALA A 24 -1.73 5.16 -9.68
C ALA A 24 -1.46 3.83 -8.96
N MET A 25 -0.23 3.66 -8.50
CA MET A 25 0.14 2.60 -7.54
C MET A 25 -0.87 2.61 -6.38
N CYS A 26 -1.26 1.43 -5.86
CA CYS A 26 -2.07 1.35 -4.64
C CYS A 26 -1.39 2.18 -3.55
N LYS A 27 -2.16 3.11 -2.96
CA LYS A 27 -1.69 3.94 -1.83
C LYS A 27 -1.46 3.09 -0.58
N HIS A 28 -2.14 1.95 -0.49
CA HIS A 28 -2.14 1.07 0.67
C HIS A 28 -1.02 0.01 0.63
N ILE A 29 -0.71 -0.54 -0.55
CA ILE A 29 0.30 -1.57 -0.78
C ILE A 29 1.22 -1.13 -1.93
N LEU A 30 2.39 -0.59 -1.59
CA LEU A 30 3.32 0.01 -2.56
C LEU A 30 3.93 -1.01 -3.52
N ASN A 31 4.04 -2.27 -3.08
CA ASN A 31 4.65 -3.37 -3.80
C ASN A 31 3.61 -4.34 -4.41
N ALA A 32 2.37 -3.92 -4.60
CA ALA A 32 1.33 -4.76 -5.20
C ALA A 32 1.70 -5.20 -6.62
N GLN A 33 1.95 -6.51 -6.82
CA GLN A 33 2.43 -7.09 -8.08
C GLN A 33 1.31 -7.59 -9.01
N VAL A 34 0.10 -7.75 -8.48
CA VAL A 34 -1.09 -8.20 -9.20
C VAL A 34 -2.23 -7.21 -8.97
N ALA A 35 -3.13 -7.11 -9.94
CA ALA A 35 -4.44 -6.49 -9.74
C ALA A 35 -5.50 -7.59 -9.63
N ILE A 36 -6.46 -7.41 -8.75
CA ILE A 36 -7.55 -8.34 -8.46
C ILE A 36 -8.82 -7.80 -9.12
N ARG A 37 -9.55 -8.67 -9.81
CA ARG A 37 -10.87 -8.32 -10.35
C ARG A 37 -11.93 -8.49 -9.28
N SER A 38 -12.59 -7.41 -8.90
CA SER A 38 -13.69 -7.46 -7.93
C SER A 38 -14.93 -8.13 -8.56
N PRO A 39 -15.50 -9.18 -7.95
CA PRO A 39 -16.67 -9.88 -8.50
C PRO A 39 -17.95 -9.05 -8.42
N CYS A 40 -17.99 -8.01 -7.57
CA CYS A 40 -19.14 -7.12 -7.40
C CYS A 40 -19.30 -6.11 -8.55
N CYS A 41 -18.24 -5.37 -8.90
CA CYS A 41 -18.27 -4.30 -9.90
C CYS A 41 -17.52 -4.64 -11.19
N LYS A 42 -16.88 -5.82 -11.27
CA LYS A 42 -16.10 -6.31 -12.43
C LYS A 42 -14.91 -5.42 -12.83
N GLN A 43 -14.52 -4.50 -11.94
CA GLN A 43 -13.36 -3.61 -12.10
C GLN A 43 -12.11 -4.21 -11.44
N TRP A 44 -10.95 -3.69 -11.82
CA TRP A 44 -9.65 -4.13 -11.34
C TRP A 44 -9.12 -3.20 -10.26
N PHE A 45 -8.70 -3.77 -9.14
CA PHE A 45 -8.10 -3.03 -8.03
C PHE A 45 -6.88 -3.78 -7.51
N ASP A 46 -5.90 -3.04 -7.03
CA ASP A 46 -4.66 -3.62 -6.48
C ASP A 46 -4.84 -4.20 -5.07
N CYS A 47 -5.82 -3.69 -4.32
CA CYS A 47 -5.98 -3.93 -2.89
C CYS A 47 -7.45 -3.70 -2.50
N ALA A 48 -7.92 -4.34 -1.43
CA ALA A 48 -9.31 -4.25 -0.98
C ALA A 48 -9.69 -2.82 -0.52
N GLU A 49 -8.72 -2.09 0.03
CA GLU A 49 -8.91 -0.70 0.47
C GLU A 49 -9.13 0.25 -0.74
N CYS A 50 -8.40 0.06 -1.84
CA CYS A 50 -8.69 0.80 -3.08
C CYS A 50 -10.11 0.54 -3.62
N HIS A 51 -10.65 -0.68 -3.45
CA HIS A 51 -12.05 -0.95 -3.80
C HIS A 51 -13.01 -0.20 -2.88
N ALA A 52 -12.77 -0.23 -1.56
CA ALA A 52 -13.62 0.46 -0.58
C ALA A 52 -13.62 1.99 -0.74
N GLU A 53 -12.52 2.59 -1.19
CA GLU A 53 -12.45 4.04 -1.45
C GLU A 53 -13.17 4.46 -2.73
N THR A 54 -13.25 3.56 -3.71
CA THR A 54 -13.80 3.89 -5.04
C THR A 54 -15.24 3.41 -5.22
N GLN A 55 -15.74 2.54 -4.35
CA GLN A 55 -17.05 1.91 -4.48
C GLN A 55 -17.85 2.01 -3.19
N ASP A 56 -19.14 2.31 -3.31
CA ASP A 56 -20.06 2.47 -2.17
C ASP A 56 -20.60 1.14 -1.59
N HIS A 57 -19.91 0.01 -1.83
CA HIS A 57 -20.39 -1.30 -1.41
C HIS A 57 -19.26 -2.22 -0.92
N PRO A 58 -19.54 -3.18 -0.01
CA PRO A 58 -18.54 -4.11 0.45
C PRO A 58 -18.13 -5.11 -0.64
N LEU A 59 -16.85 -5.49 -0.65
CA LEU A 59 -16.32 -6.48 -1.57
C LEU A 59 -16.96 -7.85 -1.35
N LYS A 60 -17.55 -8.42 -2.40
CA LYS A 60 -18.12 -9.78 -2.36
C LYS A 60 -17.00 -10.82 -2.32
N LYS A 61 -17.09 -11.77 -1.39
CA LYS A 61 -16.16 -12.89 -1.28
C LYS A 61 -16.56 -13.98 -2.27
N THR A 62 -15.62 -14.45 -3.08
CA THR A 62 -15.80 -15.58 -4.00
C THR A 62 -14.64 -16.56 -3.84
N ILE A 63 -14.91 -17.83 -4.15
CA ILE A 63 -13.89 -18.89 -4.08
C ILE A 63 -12.95 -18.78 -5.29
N GLU A 64 -13.49 -18.47 -6.46
CA GLU A 64 -12.70 -18.22 -7.67
C GLU A 64 -12.30 -16.74 -7.72
N MET A 65 -11.00 -16.48 -7.81
CA MET A 65 -10.42 -15.14 -7.94
C MET A 65 -9.72 -14.99 -9.30
N HIS A 66 -9.81 -13.79 -9.87
CA HIS A 66 -9.15 -13.47 -11.13
C HIS A 66 -8.08 -12.41 -10.84
N PHE A 67 -6.85 -12.72 -11.23
CA PHE A 67 -5.68 -11.88 -11.04
C PHE A 67 -5.13 -11.43 -12.39
N LEU A 68 -4.55 -10.23 -12.42
CA LEU A 68 -3.82 -9.68 -13.55
C LEU A 68 -2.40 -9.42 -13.09
N CYS A 69 -1.43 -10.19 -13.60
CA CYS A 69 -0.03 -9.98 -13.26
C CYS A 69 0.49 -8.68 -13.89
N LYS A 70 1.08 -7.78 -13.11
CA LYS A 70 1.62 -6.52 -13.65
C LYS A 70 2.92 -6.73 -14.46
N LYS A 71 3.68 -7.80 -14.18
CA LYS A 71 4.92 -8.14 -14.90
C LYS A 71 4.63 -8.60 -16.33
N CYS A 72 3.73 -9.58 -16.50
CA CYS A 72 3.41 -10.15 -17.82
C CYS A 72 2.10 -9.63 -18.44
N LYS A 73 1.30 -8.88 -17.69
CA LYS A 73 0.01 -8.28 -18.10
C LYS A 73 -1.03 -9.31 -18.57
N LYS A 74 -0.85 -10.58 -18.20
CA LYS A 74 -1.80 -11.66 -18.49
C LYS A 74 -2.72 -11.88 -17.29
N ALA A 75 -4.00 -12.03 -17.59
CA ALA A 75 -5.00 -12.38 -16.60
C ALA A 75 -5.04 -13.90 -16.41
N PHE A 76 -5.10 -14.35 -15.17
CA PHE A 76 -5.21 -15.76 -14.80
C PHE A 76 -6.24 -15.93 -13.69
N ARG A 77 -6.74 -17.16 -13.54
CA ARG A 77 -7.74 -17.52 -12.52
C ARG A 77 -7.11 -18.43 -11.49
N LYS A 78 -7.54 -18.27 -10.24
CA LYS A 78 -7.13 -19.13 -9.14
C LYS A 78 -8.29 -19.44 -8.20
N ASP A 79 -8.34 -20.69 -7.76
CA ASP A 79 -9.34 -21.17 -6.82
C ASP A 79 -8.77 -21.13 -5.41
N MET A 80 -9.39 -20.36 -4.52
CA MET A 80 -8.92 -20.16 -3.14
C MET A 80 -9.24 -21.34 -2.21
N SER A 81 -9.96 -22.36 -2.68
CA SER A 81 -10.30 -23.53 -1.86
C SER A 81 -9.15 -24.53 -1.69
N ASN A 82 -8.20 -24.58 -2.63
CA ASN A 82 -7.04 -25.47 -2.58
C ASN A 82 -5.78 -24.65 -2.84
N TYR A 83 -5.31 -23.97 -1.80
CA TYR A 83 -4.17 -23.07 -1.89
C TYR A 83 -2.88 -23.81 -1.51
N GLU A 84 -1.99 -24.00 -2.48
CA GLU A 84 -0.68 -24.65 -2.32
C GLU A 84 0.48 -23.67 -2.61
N GLU A 85 1.71 -23.99 -2.20
CA GLU A 85 2.88 -23.11 -2.40
C GLU A 85 3.17 -22.81 -3.88
N SER A 86 2.80 -23.72 -4.78
CA SER A 86 2.91 -23.50 -6.24
C SER A 86 2.00 -22.37 -6.74
N ASP A 87 1.00 -21.99 -5.94
CA ASP A 87 -0.01 -21.01 -6.29
C ASP A 87 0.45 -19.59 -6.02
N GLU A 88 1.57 -19.40 -5.33
CA GLU A 88 2.14 -18.10 -5.03
C GLU A 88 2.77 -17.41 -6.26
N TYR A 89 2.88 -18.15 -7.36
CA TYR A 89 3.54 -17.74 -8.59
C TYR A 89 2.55 -17.54 -9.73
N CYS A 90 2.84 -16.56 -10.58
CA CYS A 90 2.09 -16.38 -11.82
C CYS A 90 2.42 -17.52 -12.82
N PRO A 91 1.42 -18.24 -13.36
CA PRO A 91 1.62 -19.37 -14.27
C PRO A 91 2.19 -18.99 -15.64
N HIS A 92 2.42 -17.69 -15.89
CA HIS A 92 2.87 -17.19 -17.18
C HIS A 92 4.31 -16.64 -17.17
N CYS A 93 4.86 -16.30 -16.01
CA CYS A 93 6.16 -15.62 -15.92
C CYS A 93 6.90 -15.85 -14.59
N ASP A 94 6.42 -16.83 -13.81
CA ASP A 94 6.94 -17.27 -12.51
C ASP A 94 7.16 -16.11 -11.53
N ASN A 95 6.32 -15.09 -11.63
CA ASN A 95 6.38 -13.95 -10.73
C ASN A 95 5.71 -14.30 -9.40
N HIS A 96 6.49 -14.32 -8.33
CA HIS A 96 5.97 -14.47 -6.97
C HIS A 96 5.14 -13.25 -6.60
N TYR A 97 3.82 -13.41 -6.47
CA TYR A 97 2.92 -12.28 -6.22
C TYR A 97 2.45 -12.19 -4.77
N VAL A 98 2.73 -13.21 -3.97
CA VAL A 98 2.40 -13.29 -2.55
C VAL A 98 3.62 -12.85 -1.76
N ILE A 99 3.78 -11.54 -1.65
CA ILE A 99 4.91 -10.92 -0.94
C ILE A 99 4.40 -10.08 0.23
N GLU A 100 5.26 -9.90 1.25
CA GLU A 100 4.95 -9.07 2.40
C GLU A 100 4.56 -7.65 1.96
N ALA A 101 3.39 -7.18 2.41
CA ALA A 101 2.87 -5.88 2.01
C ALA A 101 3.70 -4.74 2.61
N LYS A 102 4.24 -3.86 1.76
CA LYS A 102 4.92 -2.63 2.18
C LYS A 102 3.88 -1.52 2.30
N THR A 103 3.51 -1.19 3.53
CA THR A 103 2.66 -0.05 3.85
C THR A 103 3.49 1.24 3.93
N PRO A 104 2.94 2.39 3.55
CA PRO A 104 3.63 3.66 3.69
C PRO A 104 3.80 4.01 5.17
N GLN A 105 5.02 3.87 5.69
CA GLN A 105 5.33 4.34 7.05
C GLN A 105 5.52 5.87 7.00
N ALA A 106 4.62 6.61 7.63
CA ALA A 106 4.76 8.06 7.79
C ALA A 106 5.90 8.36 8.77
N VAL A 107 7.13 8.46 8.27
CA VAL A 107 8.26 8.96 9.04
C VAL A 107 8.09 10.48 9.13
N LEU A 108 7.69 10.98 10.30
CA LEU A 108 7.77 12.40 10.64
C LEU A 108 9.26 12.77 10.72
N GLY A 109 9.86 13.11 9.59
CA GLY A 109 11.16 13.76 9.57
C GLY A 109 11.00 15.15 10.16
N VAL A 110 11.51 15.37 11.37
CA VAL A 110 11.78 16.75 11.80
C VAL A 110 12.90 17.24 10.90
N GLU A 111 12.57 18.09 9.92
CA GLU A 111 13.58 18.78 9.12
C GLU A 111 14.32 19.72 10.07
N GLY A 112 15.41 19.21 10.63
CA GLY A 112 16.40 20.03 11.32
C GLY A 112 17.06 20.90 10.26
N ASP A 113 16.50 22.09 10.02
CA ASP A 113 17.15 23.13 9.25
C ASP A 113 18.60 23.33 9.74
N ASP A 114 19.48 23.74 8.82
CA ASP A 114 20.92 23.91 9.07
C ASP A 114 21.17 24.61 10.42
N PRO A 115 21.91 23.98 11.37
CA PRO A 115 22.20 24.56 12.68
C PRO A 115 22.87 25.95 12.61
N ARG A 116 23.46 26.30 11.47
CA ARG A 116 24.06 27.62 11.22
C ARG A 116 23.02 28.74 11.05
N ILE A 117 21.83 28.40 10.54
CA ILE A 117 20.77 29.37 10.22
C ILE A 117 19.79 29.48 11.40
N ASN A 118 19.44 28.35 12.02
CA ASN A 118 18.45 28.29 13.09
C ASN A 118 19.06 27.86 14.43
N ALA A 119 19.77 28.79 15.09
CA ALA A 119 20.41 28.57 16.39
C ALA A 119 19.43 28.32 17.58
N ARG A 120 18.12 28.39 17.36
CA ARG A 120 17.09 28.14 18.40
C ARG A 120 17.04 26.69 18.87
N MET A 121 17.47 25.74 18.04
CA MET A 121 17.39 24.30 18.35
C MET A 121 18.70 23.73 18.93
N LEU A 122 19.79 24.49 18.90
CA LEU A 122 21.09 24.06 19.43
C LEU A 122 21.28 24.55 20.87
N LYS A 123 21.36 23.63 21.82
CA LYS A 123 21.64 23.93 23.23
C LYS A 123 23.16 24.08 23.41
N ASP A 124 23.65 25.31 23.59
CA ASP A 124 25.06 25.52 23.96
C ASP A 124 25.23 25.24 25.46
N GLU A 125 26.04 24.23 25.80
CA GLU A 125 26.30 23.81 27.19
C GLU A 125 27.18 24.80 27.96
N ARG A 126 27.89 25.71 27.27
CA ARG A 126 28.79 26.68 27.92
C ARG A 126 28.05 27.88 28.52
N VAL A 127 26.81 28.13 28.09
CA VAL A 127 26.00 29.23 28.61
C VAL A 127 25.18 28.72 29.78
N LYS A 128 25.46 29.24 30.98
CA LYS A 128 24.68 28.93 32.19
C LYS A 128 23.22 29.32 31.94
N MET A 129 22.32 28.33 31.92
CA MET A 129 20.90 28.56 31.68
C MET A 129 20.36 29.46 32.80
N ASP A 130 19.84 30.63 32.44
CA ASP A 130 19.25 31.52 33.43
C ASP A 130 17.98 30.87 34.01
N PRO A 131 17.90 30.62 35.32
CA PRO A 131 16.75 29.97 35.94
C PRO A 131 15.46 30.76 35.73
N SER A 132 15.53 32.08 35.52
CA SER A 132 14.37 32.94 35.25
C SER A 132 13.70 32.69 33.89
N ARG A 133 14.40 32.06 32.94
CA ARG A 133 13.87 31.66 31.63
C ARG A 133 13.26 30.25 31.63
N SER A 134 13.33 29.54 32.74
CA SER A 134 12.71 28.22 32.86
C SER A 134 11.21 28.35 33.12
N LEU A 135 10.40 27.55 32.41
CA LEU A 135 8.95 27.50 32.61
C LEU A 135 8.54 27.09 34.04
N PHE A 136 9.47 26.48 34.79
CA PHE A 136 9.27 26.02 36.17
C PHE A 136 9.56 27.10 37.24
N ALA A 137 10.17 28.23 36.87
CA ALA A 137 10.45 29.34 37.78
C ALA A 137 9.44 30.49 37.67
N VAL A 138 8.47 30.38 36.75
CA VAL A 138 7.38 31.35 36.64
C VAL A 138 6.35 31.00 37.71
N ASP A 139 6.31 31.78 38.79
CA ASP A 139 5.28 31.65 39.80
C ASP A 139 3.95 32.18 39.22
N THR A 140 3.09 31.27 38.75
CA THR A 140 1.78 31.60 38.18
C THR A 140 0.65 31.59 39.22
N THR A 141 0.98 31.47 40.51
CA THR A 141 -0.04 31.34 41.57
C THR A 141 -0.89 32.61 41.74
N ASP A 142 -0.37 33.79 41.42
CA ASP A 142 -1.11 35.07 41.48
C ASP A 142 -2.22 35.24 40.41
N ARG A 143 -2.32 34.35 39.41
CA ARG A 143 -3.33 34.43 38.33
C ARG A 143 -4.45 33.39 38.43
N LEU A 144 -4.45 32.59 39.48
CA LEU A 144 -5.50 31.63 39.80
C LEU A 144 -6.28 32.14 41.02
N GLY A 145 -6.98 33.25 40.82
CA GLY A 145 -7.98 33.80 41.74
C GLY A 145 -9.31 33.94 41.03
#